data_AF-A0A961BXV9-F1
#
_entry.id   AF-A0A961BXV9-F1
#
_cell.length_a   1.000
_cell.length_b   1.000
_cell.length_c   1.000
_cell.angle_alpha   90.00
_cell.angle_beta   90.00
_cell.angle_gamma   90.00
#
_symmetry.space_group_name_H-M   'P 1'
#
loop_
_entity.id
_entity.type
_entity.pdbx_description
1 polymer ?
#
loop_
_entity_poly.entity_id
_entity_poly.type
_entity_poly.pdbx_seq_one_letter_code
_entity_poly.pdbx_strand_id
1 'polypeptide(L)'
;MSRRARGRTAFVFCGALILAAAGGCGSPLSTDDAAPQRFIEAPIVSSAAREKFGGRADEAYQELARFSIDEWLVPALVDPVAPAPPPEALSDGIVQHLDPATVPHWQNSVIAALQGNAAEVGTVRMLRFYDLQAPTLKLPDGGKSPISGESITGGTVELGQVRADGITPLVVTFRQRARLNLMKGRSPYAVKLRKQVTLTVVPSEQAATSASSPGASATGASLALPPHPDRKWLITTFIGDITTSDAGEDSPGDDEPAES
;
A
#
# COMPACT_ATOMS: atom_id res chain seq x y z
N MET A 1 -53.70 67.38 35.34
CA MET A 1 -54.44 67.34 34.06
C MET A 1 -53.52 66.86 32.95
N SER A 2 -53.88 65.76 32.29
CA SER A 2 -53.76 65.54 30.84
C SER A 2 -52.38 65.38 30.15
N ARG A 3 -52.26 64.20 29.50
CA ARG A 3 -51.64 63.87 28.19
C ARG A 3 -50.18 63.39 28.09
N ARG A 4 -50.09 62.06 27.89
CA ARG A 4 -49.54 61.32 26.74
C ARG A 4 -48.35 61.94 25.98
N ALA A 5 -47.30 61.14 25.78
CA ALA A 5 -46.87 60.70 24.45
C ALA A 5 -45.87 59.52 24.53
N ARG A 6 -45.99 58.62 23.55
CA ARG A 6 -45.19 57.42 23.30
C ARG A 6 -43.85 57.78 22.63
N GLY A 7 -42.84 56.92 22.79
CA GLY A 7 -41.69 56.89 21.90
C GLY A 7 -40.73 55.73 22.23
N ARG A 8 -40.80 54.66 21.45
CA ARG A 8 -39.85 53.53 21.43
C ARG A 8 -38.45 54.03 21.00
N THR A 9 -37.37 53.35 21.41
CA THR A 9 -36.54 52.44 20.55
C THR A 9 -35.13 52.21 21.13
N ALA A 10 -34.74 50.93 21.13
CA ALA A 10 -33.38 50.31 21.12
C ALA A 10 -32.36 50.63 22.23
N PHE A 11 -31.97 49.66 23.07
CA PHE A 11 -31.16 48.43 22.87
C PHE A 11 -29.66 48.64 23.18
N VAL A 12 -29.34 48.18 24.40
CA VAL A 12 -28.19 47.38 24.86
C VAL A 12 -26.76 47.93 24.76
N PHE A 13 -26.23 48.02 25.98
CA PHE A 13 -24.90 48.35 26.50
C PHE A 13 -23.87 47.20 26.37
N CYS A 14 -22.60 47.61 26.38
CA CYS A 14 -21.41 46.96 26.98
C CYS A 14 -20.93 45.57 26.49
N GLY A 15 -19.62 45.29 26.40
CA GLY A 15 -18.52 45.95 27.11
C GLY A 15 -17.10 45.60 26.64
N ALA A 16 -16.19 46.36 27.25
CA ALA A 16 -14.74 46.42 27.16
C ALA A 16 -14.04 45.06 27.43
N LEU A 17 -12.96 44.68 26.75
CA LEU A 17 -11.57 45.20 26.68
C LEU A 17 -10.63 44.65 27.80
N ILE A 18 -9.59 43.96 27.32
CA ILE A 18 -8.25 43.65 27.88
C ILE A 18 -8.13 42.63 29.03
N LEU A 19 -7.43 41.50 28.77
CA LEU A 19 -6.22 41.12 29.54
C LEU A 19 -5.35 40.03 28.87
N ALA A 20 -4.04 40.31 28.89
CA ALA A 20 -2.89 39.41 28.96
C ALA A 20 -2.45 38.61 27.71
N ALA A 21 -1.48 39.21 27.00
CA ALA A 21 -0.42 38.48 26.32
C ALA A 21 0.47 37.79 27.35
N ALA A 22 0.61 36.46 27.23
CA ALA A 22 1.72 35.70 27.79
C ALA A 22 1.97 34.46 26.92
N GLY A 23 3.09 34.50 26.20
CA GLY A 23 3.95 33.36 25.90
C GLY A 23 3.29 32.09 25.37
N GLY A 24 3.18 32.01 24.05
CA GLY A 24 2.85 30.77 23.38
C GLY A 24 2.79 30.93 21.87
N CYS A 25 3.83 31.47 21.24
CA CYS A 25 4.17 31.01 19.89
C CYS A 25 4.54 29.53 20.04
N GLY A 26 3.53 28.67 20.15
CA GLY A 26 3.71 27.26 19.82
C GLY A 26 4.13 27.26 18.37
N SER A 27 5.44 27.13 18.14
CA SER A 27 5.98 26.81 16.83
C SER A 27 5.06 25.78 16.18
N PRO A 28 4.72 25.92 14.89
CA PRO A 28 3.95 24.89 14.20
C PRO A 28 4.59 23.55 14.54
N LEU A 29 3.75 22.63 15.00
CA LEU A 29 4.07 21.23 15.22
C LEU A 29 5.01 20.80 14.10
N SER A 30 6.20 20.33 14.49
CA SER A 30 7.20 19.70 13.65
C SER A 30 6.60 19.22 12.32
N THR A 31 6.92 19.91 11.23
CA THR A 31 6.61 19.45 9.86
C THR A 31 7.39 18.19 9.47
N ASP A 32 8.12 17.59 10.40
CA ASP A 32 9.01 16.46 10.17
C ASP A 32 8.43 15.09 10.59
N ASP A 33 7.16 15.02 11.05
CA ASP A 33 6.43 13.76 11.27
C ASP A 33 5.23 13.61 10.32
N ALA A 34 5.35 14.07 9.07
CA ALA A 34 4.34 13.79 8.06
C ALA A 34 4.42 12.30 7.68
N ALA A 35 3.58 11.47 8.30
CA ALA A 35 3.28 10.15 7.79
C ALA A 35 3.00 10.25 6.28
N PRO A 36 3.45 9.29 5.45
CA PRO A 36 3.28 9.39 4.01
C PRO A 36 1.81 9.64 3.66
N GLN A 37 1.55 10.56 2.74
CA GLN A 37 0.20 10.71 2.22
C GLN A 37 -0.16 9.40 1.51
N ARG A 38 -1.09 8.64 2.09
CA ARG A 38 -1.57 7.36 1.58
C ARG A 38 -2.98 7.53 1.05
N PHE A 39 -3.21 7.17 -0.20
CA PHE A 39 -4.51 7.24 -0.85
C PHE A 39 -4.86 5.90 -1.50
N ILE A 40 -6.09 5.44 -1.30
CA ILE A 40 -6.64 4.24 -1.96
C ILE A 40 -7.96 4.65 -2.60
N GLU A 41 -8.02 4.62 -3.93
CA GLU A 41 -9.24 4.83 -4.69
C GLU A 41 -10.19 3.62 -4.53
N ALA A 42 -11.49 3.86 -4.52
CA ALA A 42 -12.49 2.79 -4.51
C ALA A 42 -12.41 1.96 -5.81
N PRO A 43 -12.59 0.63 -5.76
CA PRO A 43 -12.49 -0.22 -6.94
C PRO A 43 -13.77 -0.25 -7.76
N ILE A 44 -13.65 -0.60 -9.03
CA ILE A 44 -14.76 -1.06 -9.86
C ILE A 44 -14.92 -2.57 -9.65
N VAL A 45 -15.95 -2.96 -8.90
CA VAL A 45 -16.30 -4.37 -8.70
C VAL A 45 -17.25 -4.84 -9.81
N SER A 46 -16.95 -5.98 -10.44
CA SER A 46 -17.82 -6.57 -11.45
C SER A 46 -19.15 -7.07 -10.85
N SER A 47 -20.22 -7.12 -11.67
CA SER A 47 -21.51 -7.65 -11.23
C SER A 47 -21.41 -9.10 -10.76
N ALA A 48 -20.66 -9.94 -11.48
CA ALA A 48 -20.45 -11.34 -11.13
C ALA A 48 -19.71 -11.50 -9.78
N ALA A 49 -18.71 -10.67 -9.51
CA ALA A 49 -18.02 -10.67 -8.22
C ALA A 49 -18.96 -10.23 -7.08
N ARG A 50 -19.78 -9.19 -7.28
CA ARG A 50 -20.78 -8.76 -6.28
C ARG A 50 -21.85 -9.82 -6.04
N GLU A 51 -22.32 -10.51 -7.09
CA GLU A 51 -23.32 -11.56 -6.95
C GLU A 51 -22.78 -12.75 -6.14
N LYS A 52 -21.54 -13.17 -6.42
CA LYS A 52 -20.90 -14.31 -5.74
C LYS A 52 -20.47 -13.98 -4.29
N PHE A 53 -19.87 -12.81 -4.07
CA PHE A 53 -19.18 -12.49 -2.82
C PHE A 53 -19.82 -11.35 -2.02
N GLY A 54 -20.82 -10.65 -2.56
CA GLY A 54 -21.42 -9.48 -1.93
C GLY A 54 -20.37 -8.40 -1.63
N GLY A 55 -20.48 -7.78 -0.46
CA GLY A 55 -19.51 -6.76 0.01
C GLY A 55 -18.10 -7.31 0.29
N ARG A 56 -17.90 -8.63 0.34
CA ARG A 56 -16.56 -9.21 0.55
C ARG A 56 -15.63 -8.95 -0.64
N ALA A 57 -16.16 -8.71 -1.84
CA ALA A 57 -15.35 -8.34 -3.00
C ALA A 57 -14.66 -6.97 -2.80
N ASP A 58 -15.39 -5.98 -2.26
CA ASP A 58 -14.82 -4.69 -1.88
C ASP A 58 -13.82 -4.84 -0.73
N GLU A 59 -14.12 -5.68 0.27
CA GLU A 59 -13.18 -5.97 1.37
C GLU A 59 -11.88 -6.60 0.87
N ALA A 60 -11.94 -7.51 -0.11
CA ALA A 60 -10.76 -8.12 -0.72
C ALA A 60 -9.82 -7.07 -1.31
N TYR A 61 -10.38 -6.13 -2.08
CA TYR A 61 -9.60 -5.04 -2.62
C TYR A 61 -8.96 -4.17 -1.53
N GLN A 62 -9.73 -3.78 -0.51
CA GLN A 62 -9.22 -2.94 0.57
C GLN A 62 -8.10 -3.63 1.36
N GLU A 63 -8.23 -4.93 1.62
CA GLU A 63 -7.18 -5.74 2.27
C GLU A 63 -5.91 -5.79 1.42
N LEU A 64 -6.03 -6.10 0.13
CA LEU A 64 -4.88 -6.23 -0.77
C LEU A 64 -4.21 -4.88 -1.08
N ALA A 65 -4.99 -3.81 -1.18
CA ALA A 65 -4.45 -2.46 -1.35
C ALA A 65 -3.64 -2.03 -0.11
N ARG A 66 -4.13 -2.29 1.10
CA ARG A 66 -3.39 -2.03 2.34
C ARG A 66 -2.13 -2.88 2.45
N PHE A 67 -2.25 -4.18 2.19
CA PHE A 67 -1.10 -5.07 2.08
C PHE A 67 -0.04 -4.51 1.12
N SER A 68 -0.45 -4.05 -0.06
CA SER A 68 0.49 -3.51 -1.04
C SER A 68 1.13 -2.18 -0.61
N ILE A 69 0.43 -1.35 0.18
CA ILE A 69 1.04 -0.13 0.76
C ILE A 69 2.03 -0.49 1.89
N ASP A 70 1.65 -1.43 2.75
CA ASP A 70 2.45 -1.75 3.93
C ASP A 70 3.69 -2.58 3.58
N GLU A 71 3.58 -3.44 2.57
CA GLU A 71 4.65 -4.39 2.24
C GLU A 71 5.50 -3.98 1.04
N TRP A 72 5.00 -3.18 0.09
CA TRP A 72 5.77 -2.93 -1.13
C TRP A 72 7.05 -2.14 -0.89
N LEU A 73 7.00 -1.08 -0.07
CA LEU A 73 8.14 -0.18 0.14
C LEU A 73 8.59 -0.19 1.60
N VAL A 74 9.61 -0.99 1.88
CA VAL A 74 10.29 -1.00 3.19
C VAL A 74 11.53 -0.12 3.09
N PRO A 75 11.65 0.95 3.89
CA PRO A 75 12.78 1.87 3.83
C PRO A 75 14.17 1.19 3.86
N ALA A 76 14.32 0.14 4.66
CA ALA A 76 15.58 -0.59 4.79
C ALA A 76 15.98 -1.37 3.52
N LEU A 77 15.04 -1.66 2.61
CA LEU A 77 15.28 -2.44 1.39
C LEU A 77 15.44 -1.58 0.14
N VAL A 78 15.01 -0.32 0.19
CA VAL A 78 15.10 0.64 -0.92
C VAL A 78 16.37 1.50 -0.88
N ASP A 79 17.18 1.35 0.17
CA ASP A 79 18.46 2.07 0.31
C ASP A 79 19.46 1.60 -0.76
N PRO A 80 19.86 2.47 -1.72
CA PRO A 80 20.77 2.11 -2.81
C PRO A 80 22.19 1.74 -2.35
N VAL A 81 22.58 2.14 -1.13
CA VAL A 81 23.92 1.87 -0.58
C VAL A 81 23.92 0.76 0.46
N ALA A 82 22.76 0.20 0.81
CA ALA A 82 22.68 -0.92 1.72
C ALA A 82 23.23 -2.21 1.07
N PRO A 83 23.78 -3.13 1.88
CA PRO A 83 24.07 -4.48 1.41
C PRO A 83 22.83 -5.15 0.83
N ALA A 84 23.04 -6.12 -0.06
CA ALA A 84 21.95 -6.95 -0.57
C ALA A 84 21.15 -7.57 0.59
N PRO A 85 19.81 -7.50 0.55
CA PRO A 85 19.00 -7.99 1.65
C PRO A 85 19.06 -9.52 1.75
N PRO A 86 18.99 -10.08 2.97
CA PRO A 86 18.87 -11.52 3.12
C PRO A 86 17.47 -12.00 2.66
N PRO A 87 17.31 -13.28 2.27
CA PRO A 87 16.04 -13.82 1.79
C PRO A 87 14.85 -13.61 2.73
N GLU A 88 15.11 -13.66 4.05
CA GLU A 88 14.09 -13.51 5.09
C GLU A 88 13.50 -12.10 5.07
N ALA A 89 14.33 -11.08 4.85
CA ALA A 89 13.87 -9.69 4.80
C ALA A 89 12.98 -9.41 3.57
N LEU A 90 13.14 -10.18 2.49
CA LEU A 90 12.26 -10.10 1.33
C LEU A 90 10.93 -10.82 1.57
N SER A 91 10.88 -11.81 2.47
CA SER A 91 9.71 -12.66 2.70
C SER A 91 8.89 -12.31 3.94
N ASP A 92 9.50 -11.58 4.89
CA ASP A 92 8.82 -11.08 6.09
C ASP A 92 7.53 -10.36 5.71
N GLY A 93 6.46 -10.52 6.49
CA GLY A 93 5.15 -9.94 6.19
C GLY A 93 4.42 -10.45 4.95
N ILE A 94 5.09 -11.03 3.93
CA ILE A 94 4.45 -11.49 2.67
C ILE A 94 3.90 -12.90 2.79
N VAL A 95 4.68 -13.83 3.37
CA VAL A 95 4.33 -15.26 3.39
C VAL A 95 2.96 -15.52 4.03
N GLN A 96 2.58 -14.73 5.03
CA GLN A 96 1.28 -14.82 5.72
C GLN A 96 0.08 -14.40 4.86
N HIS A 97 0.29 -13.73 3.72
CA HIS A 97 -0.75 -13.37 2.76
C HIS A 97 -0.81 -14.34 1.57
N LEU A 98 0.12 -15.30 1.49
CA LEU A 98 0.14 -16.26 0.40
C LEU A 98 -0.68 -17.50 0.77
N ASP A 99 -1.31 -18.09 -0.24
CA ASP A 99 -1.82 -19.46 -0.11
C ASP A 99 -0.64 -20.41 0.19
N PRO A 100 -0.80 -21.41 1.07
CA PRO A 100 0.28 -22.33 1.42
C PRO A 100 0.95 -23.00 0.21
N ALA A 101 0.20 -23.28 -0.86
CA ALA A 101 0.75 -23.85 -2.08
C ALA A 101 1.60 -22.85 -2.89
N THR A 102 1.39 -21.55 -2.68
CA THR A 102 2.13 -20.46 -3.35
C THR A 102 3.43 -20.10 -2.62
N VAL A 103 3.54 -20.39 -1.32
CA VAL A 103 4.75 -20.07 -0.51
C VAL A 103 6.04 -20.64 -1.09
N PRO A 104 6.14 -21.93 -1.51
CA PRO A 104 7.37 -22.46 -2.10
C PRO A 104 7.76 -21.76 -3.40
N HIS A 105 6.77 -21.35 -4.21
CA HIS A 105 7.04 -20.61 -5.44
C HIS A 105 7.66 -19.24 -5.13
N TRP A 106 7.08 -18.50 -4.18
CA TRP A 106 7.64 -17.23 -3.71
C TRP A 106 9.08 -17.37 -3.19
N GLN A 107 9.34 -18.36 -2.33
CA GLN A 107 10.68 -18.60 -1.78
C GLN A 107 11.71 -18.90 -2.87
N ASN A 108 11.34 -19.69 -3.88
CA ASN A 108 12.20 -19.96 -5.03
C ASN A 108 12.47 -18.71 -5.86
N SER A 109 11.46 -17.87 -6.08
CA SER A 109 11.62 -16.56 -6.73
C SER A 109 12.59 -15.65 -5.97
N VAL A 110 12.48 -15.56 -4.64
CA VAL A 110 13.40 -14.79 -3.80
C VAL A 110 14.84 -15.26 -3.95
N ILE A 111 15.09 -16.57 -3.87
CA ILE A 111 16.43 -17.15 -4.02
C ILE A 111 16.99 -16.83 -5.42
N ALA A 112 16.20 -17.06 -6.47
CA ALA A 112 16.64 -16.82 -7.85
C ALA A 112 16.88 -15.32 -8.14
N ALA A 113 16.05 -14.43 -7.57
CA ALA A 113 16.21 -12.99 -7.70
C ALA A 113 17.51 -12.50 -7.05
N LEU A 114 17.84 -13.01 -5.85
CA LEU A 114 19.11 -12.71 -5.17
C LEU A 114 20.34 -13.29 -5.89
N GLN A 115 20.15 -14.32 -6.73
CA GLN A 115 21.18 -14.85 -7.63
C GLN A 115 21.28 -14.07 -8.96
N GLY A 116 20.50 -12.99 -9.13
CA GLY A 116 20.55 -12.13 -10.31
C GLY A 116 19.66 -12.56 -11.47
N ASN A 117 18.71 -13.49 -11.26
CA ASN A 117 17.73 -13.82 -12.29
C ASN A 117 16.77 -12.63 -12.51
N ALA A 118 16.96 -11.90 -13.62
CA ALA A 118 16.22 -10.67 -13.92
C ALA A 118 14.69 -10.84 -13.95
N ALA A 119 14.17 -11.99 -14.40
CA ALA A 119 12.73 -12.24 -14.39
C ALA A 119 12.20 -12.31 -12.96
N GLU A 120 12.92 -13.02 -12.08
CA GLU A 120 12.54 -13.19 -10.69
C GLU A 120 12.77 -11.91 -9.86
N VAL A 121 13.75 -11.07 -10.23
CA VAL A 121 13.87 -9.72 -9.66
C VAL A 121 12.60 -8.92 -9.89
N GLY A 122 12.04 -8.95 -11.11
CA GLY A 122 10.76 -8.29 -11.42
C GLY A 122 9.61 -8.83 -10.57
N THR A 123 9.50 -10.16 -10.48
CA THR A 123 8.50 -10.87 -9.67
C THR A 123 8.56 -10.47 -8.19
N VAL A 124 9.75 -10.51 -7.58
CA VAL A 124 9.93 -10.16 -6.17
C VAL A 124 9.64 -8.68 -5.92
N ARG A 125 10.16 -7.78 -6.78
CA ARG A 125 9.95 -6.34 -6.66
C ARG A 125 8.47 -5.92 -6.68
N MET A 126 7.60 -6.76 -7.23
CA MET A 126 6.18 -6.46 -7.34
C MET A 126 5.47 -6.53 -5.98
N LEU A 127 5.87 -7.46 -5.11
CA LEU A 127 5.34 -7.56 -3.75
C LEU A 127 6.25 -6.86 -2.74
N ARG A 128 7.56 -6.83 -2.98
CA ARG A 128 8.57 -6.19 -2.14
C ARG A 128 9.63 -5.49 -2.99
N PHE A 129 9.51 -4.18 -3.17
CA PHE A 129 10.52 -3.41 -3.89
C PHE A 129 11.83 -3.40 -3.09
N TYR A 130 12.92 -3.75 -3.76
CA TYR A 130 14.26 -3.77 -3.17
C TYR A 130 15.30 -3.40 -4.22
N ASP A 131 16.49 -3.02 -3.76
CA ASP A 131 17.67 -2.79 -4.61
C ASP A 131 17.38 -1.71 -5.65
N LEU A 132 17.15 -0.48 -5.19
CA LEU A 132 17.02 0.66 -6.08
C LEU A 132 18.36 0.89 -6.78
N GLN A 133 18.39 0.63 -8.10
CA GLN A 133 19.58 0.68 -8.96
C GLN A 133 20.08 2.10 -9.21
N ALA A 134 20.52 2.78 -8.15
CA ALA A 134 20.95 4.17 -8.16
C ALA A 134 22.06 4.43 -7.12
N PRO A 135 23.27 3.87 -7.30
CA PRO A 135 24.32 3.85 -6.27
C PRO A 135 24.87 5.23 -5.87
N THR A 136 24.51 6.28 -6.61
CA THR A 136 24.88 7.68 -6.30
C THR A 136 23.86 8.38 -5.39
N LEU A 137 22.71 7.76 -5.17
CA LEU A 137 21.64 8.25 -4.31
C LEU A 137 21.77 7.67 -2.90
N LYS A 138 21.26 8.41 -1.92
CA LYS A 138 21.22 8.00 -0.51
C LYS A 138 19.86 8.32 0.10
N LEU A 139 19.50 7.62 1.15
CA LEU A 139 18.37 8.04 1.99
C LEU A 139 18.64 9.42 2.63
N PRO A 140 17.59 10.19 2.94
CA PRO A 140 17.74 11.45 3.68
C PRO A 140 18.22 11.20 5.11
N ASP A 141 19.04 12.11 5.63
CA ASP A 141 19.53 12.06 7.01
C ASP A 141 18.40 12.29 8.03
N GLY A 142 18.63 11.88 9.29
CA GLY A 142 17.75 12.24 10.42
C GLY A 142 16.53 11.35 10.61
N GLY A 143 16.51 10.15 10.02
CA GLY A 143 15.46 9.15 10.26
C GLY A 143 14.12 9.45 9.58
N LYS A 144 14.08 10.43 8.67
CA LYS A 144 12.88 10.73 7.88
C LYS A 144 12.57 9.57 6.95
N SER A 145 11.28 9.23 6.81
CA SER A 145 10.85 8.26 5.81
C SER A 145 11.27 8.74 4.42
N PRO A 146 11.95 7.90 3.61
CA PRO A 146 12.22 8.24 2.22
C PRO A 146 10.96 8.24 1.36
N ILE A 147 9.85 7.70 1.85
CA ILE A 147 8.58 7.62 1.12
C ILE A 147 7.75 8.85 1.45
N SER A 148 7.48 9.70 0.45
CA SER A 148 6.75 10.95 0.64
C SER A 148 5.29 10.90 0.21
N GLY A 149 4.90 9.88 -0.55
CA GLY A 149 3.53 9.70 -0.99
C GLY A 149 3.33 8.37 -1.68
N GLU A 150 2.16 7.77 -1.45
CA GLU A 150 1.72 6.53 -2.06
C GLU A 150 0.25 6.59 -2.42
N SER A 151 -0.10 6.09 -3.60
CA SER A 151 -1.47 6.03 -4.07
C SER A 151 -1.77 4.73 -4.80
N ILE A 152 -2.91 4.12 -4.51
CA ILE A 152 -3.48 3.02 -5.29
C ILE A 152 -4.71 3.52 -6.04
N THR A 153 -4.71 3.33 -7.36
CA THR A 153 -5.76 3.81 -8.28
C THR A 153 -6.12 2.78 -9.34
N GLY A 154 -7.24 3.02 -10.04
CA GLY A 154 -7.69 2.18 -11.16
C GLY A 154 -7.98 0.74 -10.74
N GLY A 155 -8.47 0.55 -9.51
CA GLY A 155 -8.76 -0.75 -8.93
C GLY A 155 -9.91 -1.45 -9.66
N THR A 156 -9.76 -2.72 -10.00
CA THR A 156 -10.84 -3.59 -10.48
C THR A 156 -10.90 -4.88 -9.67
N VAL A 157 -12.11 -5.41 -9.49
CA VAL A 157 -12.35 -6.71 -8.84
C VAL A 157 -13.26 -7.56 -9.71
N GLU A 158 -12.69 -8.65 -10.22
CA GLU A 158 -13.35 -9.55 -11.15
C GLU A 158 -13.48 -10.95 -10.57
N LEU A 159 -14.45 -11.72 -11.07
CA LEU A 159 -14.60 -13.12 -10.73
C LEU A 159 -13.63 -13.94 -11.59
N GLY A 160 -12.73 -14.69 -10.95
CA GLY A 160 -11.82 -15.56 -11.68
C GLY A 160 -12.46 -16.88 -12.09
N GLN A 161 -11.74 -17.65 -12.90
CA GLN A 161 -12.18 -18.99 -13.31
C GLN A 161 -12.18 -19.95 -12.12
N VAL A 162 -13.22 -20.78 -12.02
CA VAL A 162 -13.33 -21.79 -10.97
C VAL A 162 -12.16 -22.75 -11.08
N ARG A 163 -11.45 -22.95 -9.95
CA ARG A 163 -10.32 -23.86 -9.84
C ARG A 163 -10.77 -25.32 -9.83
N ALA A 164 -9.82 -26.25 -10.03
CA ALA A 164 -10.09 -27.69 -10.03
C ALA A 164 -10.61 -28.22 -8.67
N ASP A 165 -10.31 -27.51 -7.59
CA ASP A 165 -10.81 -27.79 -6.23
C ASP A 165 -12.22 -27.20 -5.97
N GLY A 166 -12.84 -26.59 -6.98
CA GLY A 166 -14.17 -25.98 -6.89
C GLY A 166 -14.18 -24.57 -6.28
N ILE A 167 -13.02 -24.05 -5.85
CA ILE A 167 -12.91 -22.70 -5.30
C ILE A 167 -13.00 -21.69 -6.44
N THR A 168 -13.86 -20.68 -6.28
CA THR A 168 -13.93 -19.54 -7.20
C THR A 168 -13.05 -18.42 -6.67
N PRO A 169 -11.98 -17.99 -7.37
CA PRO A 169 -11.13 -16.90 -6.91
C PRO A 169 -11.71 -15.53 -7.29
N LEU A 170 -11.19 -14.48 -6.65
CA LEU A 170 -11.26 -13.11 -7.15
C LEU A 170 -9.95 -12.75 -7.86
N VAL A 171 -10.06 -11.92 -8.90
CA VAL A 171 -8.93 -11.32 -9.59
C VAL A 171 -8.98 -9.83 -9.32
N VAL A 172 -7.97 -9.31 -8.61
CA VAL A 172 -7.89 -7.93 -8.17
C VAL A 172 -6.74 -7.25 -8.90
N THR A 173 -7.04 -6.20 -9.66
CA THR A 173 -6.01 -5.44 -10.40
C THR A 173 -6.00 -4.00 -9.91
N PHE A 174 -4.81 -3.42 -9.74
CA PHE A 174 -4.68 -1.99 -9.44
C PHE A 174 -3.32 -1.44 -9.87
N ARG A 175 -3.23 -0.11 -9.94
CA ARG A 175 -1.99 0.62 -10.13
C ARG A 175 -1.57 1.22 -8.80
N GLN A 176 -0.32 1.04 -8.41
CA GLN A 176 0.28 1.72 -7.26
C GLN A 176 1.37 2.67 -7.74
N ARG A 177 1.31 3.92 -7.27
CA ARG A 177 2.34 4.93 -7.49
C ARG A 177 2.97 5.29 -6.15
N ALA A 178 4.26 5.53 -6.14
CA ALA A 178 4.97 6.02 -4.97
C ALA A 178 6.03 7.05 -5.36
N ARG A 179 6.32 7.96 -4.44
CA ARG A 179 7.43 8.91 -4.57
C ARG A 179 8.44 8.66 -3.45
N LEU A 180 9.69 8.42 -3.85
CA LEU A 180 10.83 8.35 -2.95
C LEU A 180 11.60 9.68 -3.01
N ASN A 181 11.85 10.28 -1.86
CA ASN A 181 12.74 11.41 -1.69
C ASN A 181 14.09 10.89 -1.18
N LEU A 182 15.11 11.09 -2.00
CA LEU A 182 16.49 10.66 -1.80
C LEU A 182 17.42 11.86 -1.88
N MET A 183 18.71 11.64 -1.68
CA MET A 183 19.76 12.65 -1.75
C MET A 183 20.78 12.28 -2.82
N LYS A 184 21.09 13.21 -3.73
CA LYS A 184 22.23 13.13 -4.64
C LYS A 184 23.29 14.12 -4.19
N GLY A 185 24.27 13.63 -3.42
CA GLY A 185 25.19 14.52 -2.71
C GLY A 185 24.45 15.33 -1.64
N ARG A 186 24.30 16.64 -1.84
CA ARG A 186 23.53 17.54 -0.95
C ARG A 186 22.20 18.02 -1.55
N SER A 187 21.91 17.65 -2.79
CA SER A 187 20.66 18.01 -3.45
C SER A 187 19.58 16.95 -3.19
N PRO A 188 18.32 17.36 -2.91
CA PRO A 188 17.21 16.43 -2.91
C PRO A 188 16.98 15.85 -4.31
N TYR A 189 16.54 14.60 -4.37
CA TYR A 189 16.30 13.87 -5.61
C TYR A 189 15.06 13.00 -5.48
N ALA A 190 14.15 13.07 -6.44
CA ALA A 190 12.89 12.33 -6.37
C ALA A 190 12.85 11.18 -7.38
N VAL A 191 12.57 9.98 -6.89
CA VAL A 191 12.30 8.80 -7.74
C VAL A 191 10.81 8.53 -7.73
N LYS A 192 10.21 8.41 -8.91
CA LYS A 192 8.81 8.01 -9.08
C LYS A 192 8.78 6.52 -9.39
N LEU A 193 8.09 5.76 -8.56
CA LEU A 193 7.82 4.34 -8.77
C LEU A 193 6.36 4.17 -9.20
N ARG A 194 6.14 3.32 -10.19
CA ARG A 194 4.80 2.91 -10.61
C ARG A 194 4.80 1.41 -10.80
N LYS A 195 3.82 0.71 -10.24
CA LYS A 195 3.55 -0.68 -10.58
C LYS A 195 2.10 -0.86 -10.97
N GLN A 196 1.85 -1.78 -11.88
CA GLN A 196 0.54 -2.36 -12.09
C GLN A 196 0.61 -3.81 -11.65
N VAL A 197 -0.33 -4.23 -10.82
CA VAL A 197 -0.35 -5.58 -10.26
C VAL A 197 -1.74 -6.18 -10.35
N THR A 198 -1.79 -7.45 -10.72
CA THR A 198 -2.95 -8.33 -10.69
C THR A 198 -2.68 -9.45 -9.69
N LEU A 199 -3.53 -9.52 -8.66
CA LEU A 199 -3.50 -10.54 -7.62
C LEU A 199 -4.72 -11.43 -7.77
N THR A 200 -4.50 -12.74 -7.89
CA THR A 200 -5.56 -13.73 -7.77
C THR A 200 -5.64 -14.19 -6.33
N VAL A 201 -6.83 -14.13 -5.74
CA VAL A 201 -7.04 -14.45 -4.32
C VAL A 201 -8.19 -15.39 -4.08
N VAL A 202 -8.10 -16.16 -3.00
CA VAL A 202 -9.17 -17.02 -2.49
C VAL A 202 -9.50 -16.70 -1.04
N PRO A 203 -10.73 -16.95 -0.57
CA PRO A 203 -11.05 -16.79 0.85
C PRO A 203 -10.20 -17.74 1.71
N SER A 204 -9.61 -17.21 2.78
CA SER A 204 -8.73 -17.94 3.70
C SER A 204 -9.39 -19.20 4.27
N GLU A 205 -10.68 -19.14 4.60
CA GLU A 205 -11.44 -20.24 5.16
C GLU A 205 -11.65 -21.39 4.17
N GLN A 206 -11.63 -21.11 2.86
CA GLN A 206 -11.76 -22.12 1.80
C GLN A 206 -10.43 -22.79 1.49
N ALA A 207 -9.31 -22.07 1.65
CA ALA A 207 -7.97 -22.65 1.49
C ALA A 207 -7.67 -23.69 2.58
N ALA A 208 -8.07 -23.43 3.83
CA ALA A 208 -7.89 -24.37 4.95
C ALA A 208 -8.66 -25.70 4.76
N THR A 209 -9.85 -25.65 4.15
CA THR A 209 -10.64 -26.86 3.88
C THR A 209 -10.04 -27.74 2.79
N SER A 210 -9.37 -27.17 1.79
CA SER A 210 -8.71 -27.93 0.72
C SER A 210 -7.50 -28.72 1.23
N ALA A 211 -6.77 -28.17 2.22
CA ALA A 211 -5.66 -28.87 2.87
C ALA A 211 -6.11 -30.04 3.77
N SER A 212 -7.36 -30.06 4.19
CA SER A 212 -7.89 -30.99 5.19
C SER A 212 -8.62 -32.21 4.60
N SER A 213 -8.64 -32.39 3.27
CA SER A 213 -9.34 -33.50 2.64
C SER A 213 -8.66 -34.86 2.95
N PRO A 214 -9.38 -35.82 3.57
CA PRO A 214 -8.83 -37.10 3.98
C PRO A 214 -8.63 -38.00 2.75
N GLY A 215 -7.41 -38.02 2.21
CA GLY A 215 -7.06 -38.86 1.06
C GLY A 215 -5.68 -38.56 0.46
N ALA A 216 -5.12 -37.38 0.73
CA ALA A 216 -3.75 -37.08 0.36
C ALA A 216 -2.76 -37.70 1.37
N SER A 217 -2.36 -38.95 1.12
CA SER A 217 -1.16 -39.54 1.74
C SER A 217 0.05 -38.68 1.37
N ALA A 218 0.49 -37.79 2.25
CA ALA A 218 1.67 -36.96 2.04
C ALA A 218 2.81 -37.43 2.94
N THR A 219 3.70 -38.23 2.36
CA THR A 219 5.10 -38.37 2.81
C THR A 219 5.82 -37.07 2.42
N GLY A 220 5.62 -36.03 3.22
CA GLY A 220 6.19 -34.71 2.99
C GLY A 220 5.50 -33.76 3.94
N ALA A 221 6.20 -33.35 4.99
CA ALA A 221 5.68 -32.44 6.00
C ALA A 221 5.21 -31.15 5.32
N SER A 222 3.92 -31.06 5.04
CA SER A 222 3.27 -29.80 4.70
C SER A 222 3.41 -28.93 5.94
N LEU A 223 4.27 -27.94 5.86
CA LEU A 223 4.33 -26.84 6.82
C LEU A 223 3.02 -26.07 6.69
N ALA A 224 1.95 -26.59 7.30
CA ALA A 224 0.70 -25.89 7.44
C ALA A 224 0.97 -24.69 8.36
N LEU A 225 1.22 -23.51 7.76
CA LEU A 225 1.22 -22.28 8.53
C LEU A 225 -0.18 -22.14 9.16
N PRO A 226 -0.26 -21.85 10.46
CA PRO A 226 -1.55 -21.58 11.09
C PRO A 226 -2.22 -20.39 10.36
N PRO A 227 -3.53 -20.45 10.09
CA PRO A 227 -4.23 -19.33 9.48
C PRO A 227 -4.05 -18.08 10.33
N HIS A 228 -3.59 -17.00 9.71
CA HIS A 228 -3.44 -15.72 10.39
C HIS A 228 -4.84 -15.15 10.67
N PRO A 229 -5.24 -14.87 11.93
CA PRO A 229 -6.62 -14.55 12.28
C PRO A 229 -7.16 -13.30 11.58
N ASP A 230 -6.26 -12.43 11.13
CA ASP A 230 -6.58 -11.14 10.51
C ASP A 230 -6.54 -11.15 8.98
N ARG A 231 -6.34 -12.30 8.32
CA ARG A 231 -6.25 -12.39 6.85
C ARG A 231 -7.47 -13.11 6.30
N LYS A 232 -8.30 -12.40 5.53
CA LYS A 232 -9.51 -12.97 4.95
C LYS A 232 -9.26 -13.52 3.55
N TRP A 233 -8.21 -13.03 2.88
CA TRP A 233 -7.89 -13.37 1.51
C TRP A 233 -6.43 -13.82 1.37
N LEU A 234 -6.22 -14.93 0.68
CA LEU A 234 -4.89 -15.48 0.40
C LEU A 234 -4.58 -15.36 -1.08
N ILE A 235 -3.37 -14.85 -1.38
CA ILE A 235 -2.84 -14.67 -2.72
C ILE A 235 -2.35 -16.01 -3.25
N THR A 236 -2.95 -16.43 -4.36
CA THR A 236 -2.57 -17.67 -5.05
C THR A 236 -1.65 -17.38 -6.22
N THR A 237 -1.77 -16.20 -6.82
CA THR A 237 -0.99 -15.77 -7.99
C THR A 237 -0.84 -14.27 -7.98
N PHE A 238 0.30 -13.78 -8.46
CA PHE A 238 0.61 -12.37 -8.59
C PHE A 238 1.35 -12.14 -9.92
N ILE A 239 0.91 -11.16 -10.71
CA ILE A 239 1.50 -10.81 -12.00
C ILE A 239 1.48 -9.29 -12.14
N GLY A 240 2.49 -8.71 -12.78
CA GLY A 240 2.54 -7.27 -12.96
C GLY A 240 3.88 -6.78 -13.51
N ASP A 241 3.98 -5.46 -13.55
CA ASP A 241 5.14 -4.75 -14.04
C ASP A 241 5.45 -3.56 -13.14
N ILE A 242 6.72 -3.14 -13.15
CA ILE A 242 7.20 -2.00 -12.38
C ILE A 242 8.01 -1.12 -13.30
N THR A 243 7.70 0.16 -13.28
CA THR A 243 8.45 1.19 -13.94
C THR A 243 9.01 2.14 -12.89
N THR A 244 10.28 2.52 -13.09
CA THR A 244 10.97 3.53 -12.30
C THR A 244 11.28 4.68 -13.23
N SER A 245 10.93 5.90 -12.84
CA SER A 245 11.32 7.09 -13.56
C SER A 245 11.93 8.13 -12.63
N ASP A 246 13.01 8.72 -13.14
CA ASP A 246 13.71 9.81 -12.48
C ASP A 246 12.93 11.09 -12.68
N ALA A 247 12.44 11.68 -11.59
CA ALA A 247 12.08 13.08 -11.60
C ALA A 247 13.36 13.84 -11.24
N GLY A 248 14.07 14.36 -12.25
CA GLY A 248 15.17 15.30 -12.02
C GLY A 248 14.76 16.44 -11.08
N GLU A 249 15.75 17.13 -10.49
CA GLU A 249 15.57 18.29 -9.58
C GLU A 249 14.37 19.13 -10.02
N ASP A 250 13.29 19.08 -9.22
CA ASP A 250 12.03 19.80 -9.39
C ASP A 250 11.78 20.40 -10.77
N SER A 251 11.16 19.62 -11.66
CA SER A 251 10.24 20.20 -12.65
C SER A 251 8.85 20.27 -12.01
N PRO A 252 8.45 21.42 -11.42
CA PRO A 252 7.06 21.68 -11.11
C PRO A 252 6.34 21.91 -12.45
N GLY A 253 5.68 20.90 -13.00
CA GLY A 253 5.07 21.09 -14.33
C GLY A 253 4.14 20.02 -14.86
N ASP A 254 4.13 18.80 -14.32
CA ASP A 254 3.22 17.77 -14.81
C ASP A 254 2.07 17.55 -13.81
N ASP A 255 1.23 18.57 -13.68
CA ASP A 255 -0.18 18.35 -13.37
C ASP A 255 -0.79 17.58 -14.55
N GLU A 256 -0.86 16.25 -14.38
CA GLU A 256 -1.65 15.35 -15.22
C GLU A 256 -3.08 15.93 -15.27
N PRO A 257 -3.65 16.22 -16.45
CA PRO A 257 -4.98 16.81 -16.53
C PRO A 257 -5.99 15.87 -15.88
N ALA A 258 -6.85 16.42 -15.03
CA ALA A 258 -8.00 15.71 -14.49
C ALA A 258 -8.84 15.17 -15.66
N GLU A 259 -8.76 13.86 -15.91
CA GLU A 259 -9.71 13.20 -16.80
C GLU A 259 -11.11 13.39 -16.20
N SER A 260 -11.95 14.10 -16.97
CA SER A 260 -13.33 14.44 -16.66
C SER A 260 -14.28 13.32 -17.06
#